data_AF-A0A0G1GT40-F1
#
_entry.id   AF-A0A0G1GT40-F1
#
_cell.length_a   1.000
_cell.length_b   1.000
_cell.length_c   1.000
_cell.angle_alpha   90.00
_cell.angle_beta   90.00
_cell.angle_gamma   90.00
#
_symmetry.space_group_name_H-M   'P 1'
#
loop_
_entity.id
_entity.type
_entity.pdbx_description
1 polymer ?
#
loop_
_entity_poly.entity_id
_entity_poly.type
_entity_poly.pdbx_seq_one_letter_code
_entity_poly.pdbx_strand_id
1 'polypeptide(L)'
;MKSDRVLIIYSFLACAFLMAVGIFSARSSGQLLASFIYLPLVFFFGTKIFHWLLAKTVTRVVVQNKVLPGPASNNAQVVSSPTDPESDEEGVTDKDKRLFLKLIGTTGISLLLLALFSRRARDTFLGGGVAAGPDVVGVKDTTGNQIDPAQQGPTDGYEISEIDDEGTPVHFGYVKKTGAWYIMQYNNGNFRYTKGDKNFSANWNKRTELTYGYFNDIFS
;
A
#
# COMPACT_ATOMS: atom_id res chain seq x y z
N MET A 1 7.17 -23.26 32.83
CA MET A 1 6.88 -21.95 33.47
C MET A 1 5.80 -22.17 34.52
N LYS A 2 5.93 -21.65 35.75
CA LYS A 2 4.88 -21.78 36.78
C LYS A 2 3.57 -21.19 36.25
N SER A 3 2.46 -21.93 36.32
CA SER A 3 1.11 -21.56 35.84
C SER A 3 0.72 -20.12 36.18
N ASP A 4 1.07 -19.70 37.39
CA ASP A 4 0.74 -18.38 37.93
C ASP A 4 1.37 -17.25 37.12
N ARG A 5 2.55 -17.49 36.53
CA ARG A 5 3.23 -16.49 35.68
C ARG A 5 2.53 -16.32 34.34
N VAL A 6 1.97 -17.39 33.79
CA VAL A 6 1.19 -17.33 32.54
C VAL A 6 -0.10 -16.55 32.78
N LEU A 7 -0.77 -16.80 33.92
CA LEU A 7 -1.98 -16.08 34.30
C LEU A 7 -1.72 -14.57 34.48
N ILE A 8 -0.61 -14.19 35.13
CA ILE A 8 -0.22 -12.78 35.32
C ILE A 8 0.07 -12.10 33.98
N ILE A 9 0.80 -12.77 33.08
CA ILE A 9 1.12 -12.21 31.75
C ILE A 9 -0.14 -12.06 30.90
N TYR A 10 -1.02 -13.07 30.91
CA TYR A 10 -2.30 -13.02 30.19
C TYR A 10 -3.19 -11.90 30.72
N SER A 11 -3.30 -11.75 32.04
CA SER A 11 -4.10 -10.70 32.69
C SER A 11 -3.55 -9.31 32.39
N PHE A 12 -2.23 -9.14 32.38
CA PHE A 12 -1.58 -7.89 31.96
C PHE A 12 -1.89 -7.57 30.50
N LEU A 13 -1.74 -8.54 29.60
CA LEU A 13 -1.98 -8.36 28.18
C LEU A 13 -3.45 -8.00 27.90
N ALA A 14 -4.39 -8.69 28.55
CA ALA A 14 -5.82 -8.43 28.42
C ALA A 14 -6.20 -7.02 28.91
N CYS A 15 -5.68 -6.59 30.07
CA CYS A 15 -5.95 -5.26 30.61
C CYS A 15 -5.30 -4.15 29.78
N ALA A 16 -4.06 -4.35 29.32
CA ALA A 16 -3.37 -3.40 28.46
C ALA A 16 -4.07 -3.27 27.10
N PHE A 17 -4.58 -4.37 26.55
CA PHE A 17 -5.34 -4.38 25.32
C PHE A 17 -6.68 -3.63 25.48
N LEU A 18 -7.44 -3.92 26.53
CA LEU A 18 -8.71 -3.23 26.81
C LEU A 18 -8.51 -1.72 27.03
N MET A 19 -7.44 -1.34 27.74
CA MET A 19 -7.07 0.06 27.94
C MET A 19 -6.71 0.74 26.61
N ALA A 20 -5.91 0.09 25.76
CA ALA A 20 -5.53 0.64 24.45
C ALA A 20 -6.75 0.83 23.53
N VAL A 21 -7.60 -0.19 23.41
CA VAL A 21 -8.82 -0.11 22.60
C VAL A 21 -9.75 1.00 23.11
N GLY A 22 -9.90 1.14 24.44
CA GLY A 22 -10.67 2.22 25.04
C GLY A 22 -10.16 3.61 24.68
N ILE A 23 -8.83 3.82 24.73
CA ILE A 23 -8.20 5.09 24.38
C ILE A 23 -8.36 5.42 22.89
N PHE A 24 -8.16 4.44 22.00
CA PHE A 24 -8.28 4.63 20.56
C PHE A 24 -9.74 4.81 20.09
N SER A 25 -10.71 4.26 20.83
CA SER A 25 -12.13 4.33 20.50
C SER A 25 -12.84 5.57 21.09
N ALA A 26 -12.22 6.25 22.06
CA ALA A 26 -12.84 7.37 22.76
C ALA A 26 -13.08 8.57 21.84
N ARG A 27 -14.35 9.01 21.76
CA ARG A 27 -14.80 10.23 21.06
C ARG A 27 -15.14 11.38 21.99
N SER A 28 -15.14 11.15 23.31
CA SER A 28 -15.48 12.12 24.35
C SER A 28 -14.55 11.98 25.55
N SER A 29 -14.30 13.09 26.25
CA SER A 29 -13.47 13.12 27.46
C SER A 29 -13.96 12.17 28.56
N GLY A 30 -15.26 11.87 28.61
CA GLY A 30 -15.83 10.88 29.54
C GLY A 30 -15.42 9.43 29.21
N GLN A 31 -15.29 9.09 27.93
CA GLN A 31 -14.86 7.76 27.48
C GLN A 31 -13.36 7.56 27.70
N LEU A 32 -12.56 8.63 27.61
CA LEU A 32 -11.15 8.61 28.01
C LEU A 32 -11.03 8.30 29.51
N LEU A 33 -11.81 8.98 30.35
CA LEU A 33 -11.80 8.74 31.80
C LEU A 33 -12.17 7.29 32.15
N ALA A 34 -13.17 6.71 31.47
CA ALA A 34 -13.55 5.31 31.66
C ALA A 34 -12.42 4.33 31.29
N SER A 35 -11.58 4.65 30.32
CA SER A 35 -10.44 3.80 29.92
C SER A 35 -9.31 3.82 30.96
N PHE A 36 -9.18 4.92 31.71
CA PHE A 36 -8.17 5.05 32.77
C PHE A 36 -8.47 4.18 34.01
N ILE A 37 -9.68 3.60 34.14
CA ILE A 37 -9.97 2.68 35.25
C ILE A 37 -9.07 1.43 35.24
N TYR A 38 -8.55 1.07 34.06
CA TYR A 38 -7.64 -0.07 33.88
C TYR A 38 -6.18 0.28 34.19
N LEU A 39 -5.82 1.57 34.29
CA LEU A 39 -4.46 2.04 34.57
C LEU A 39 -3.86 1.46 35.88
N PRO A 40 -4.54 1.46 37.04
CA PRO A 40 -3.99 0.87 38.26
C PRO A 40 -3.74 -0.64 38.11
N LEU A 41 -4.58 -1.36 37.33
CA LEU A 41 -4.39 -2.79 37.07
C LEU A 41 -3.17 -3.06 36.19
N VAL A 42 -3.02 -2.29 35.10
CA VAL A 42 -1.87 -2.40 34.20
C VAL A 42 -0.58 -2.07 34.94
N PHE A 43 -0.58 -1.06 35.79
CA PHE A 43 0.57 -0.70 36.62
C PHE A 43 0.92 -1.80 37.64
N PHE A 44 -0.09 -2.36 38.31
CA PHE A 44 0.11 -3.45 39.28
C PHE A 44 0.72 -4.71 38.64
N PHE A 45 0.19 -5.16 37.50
CA PHE A 45 0.75 -6.32 36.82
C PHE A 45 2.08 -6.01 36.13
N GLY A 46 2.25 -4.80 35.59
CA GLY A 46 3.48 -4.34 34.96
C GLY A 46 4.67 -4.32 35.93
N THR A 47 4.47 -3.80 37.15
CA THR A 47 5.52 -3.80 38.19
C THR A 47 5.92 -5.21 38.62
N LYS A 48 4.98 -6.17 38.68
CA LYS A 48 5.29 -7.59 38.95
C LYS A 48 6.12 -8.24 37.85
N ILE A 49 5.81 -7.95 36.58
CA ILE A 49 6.59 -8.44 35.42
C ILE A 49 7.97 -7.81 35.40
N PHE A 50 8.06 -6.50 35.65
CA PHE A 50 9.32 -5.75 35.68
C PHE A 50 10.26 -6.25 36.78
N HIS A 51 9.75 -6.48 38.00
CA HIS A 51 10.55 -7.02 39.10
C HIS A 51 11.09 -8.42 38.78
N TRP A 52 10.32 -9.26 38.06
CA TRP A 52 10.78 -10.57 37.61
C TRP A 52 11.87 -10.50 36.53
N LEU A 53 11.76 -9.54 35.61
CA LEU A 53 12.78 -9.30 34.57
C LEU A 53 14.07 -8.77 35.18
N LEU A 54 13.99 -7.81 36.13
CA LEU A 54 15.17 -7.25 36.79
C LEU A 54 15.83 -8.21 37.79
N ALA A 55 15.06 -9.07 38.47
CA ALA A 55 15.61 -10.06 39.39
C ALA A 55 16.52 -11.10 38.71
N LYS A 56 16.44 -11.25 37.39
CA LYS A 56 17.36 -12.09 36.61
C LYS A 56 18.67 -11.39 36.24
N THR A 57 18.77 -10.06 36.38
CA THR A 57 19.90 -9.27 35.91
C THR A 57 20.97 -9.05 36.99
N VAL A 58 20.75 -9.48 38.23
CA VAL A 58 21.80 -9.46 39.26
C VAL A 58 22.65 -10.73 39.15
N THR A 59 23.42 -10.82 38.07
CA THR A 59 24.56 -11.73 37.99
C THR A 59 25.70 -11.17 38.84
N ARG A 60 26.07 -11.91 39.89
CA ARG A 60 27.25 -11.70 40.73
C ARG A 60 28.47 -11.41 39.85
N VAL A 61 29.06 -10.22 39.97
CA VAL A 61 30.39 -9.95 39.40
C VAL A 61 31.40 -10.71 40.24
N VAL A 62 31.90 -11.83 39.74
CA VAL A 62 33.13 -12.46 40.27
C VAL A 62 34.29 -11.69 39.64
N VAL A 63 34.91 -10.81 40.43
CA VAL A 63 36.14 -10.11 40.05
C VAL A 63 37.28 -11.14 40.06
N GLN A 64 37.65 -11.63 38.89
CA GLN A 64 38.85 -12.44 38.74
C GLN A 64 40.04 -11.48 38.56
N ASN A 65 40.70 -11.13 39.67
CA ASN A 65 41.94 -10.38 39.66
C ASN A 65 43.03 -11.24 39.00
N LYS A 66 43.51 -10.86 37.81
CA LYS A 66 44.72 -11.44 37.22
C LYS A 66 45.81 -10.37 37.17
N VAL A 67 46.83 -10.62 37.99
CA VAL A 67 48.05 -9.85 38.22
C VAL A 67 48.83 -9.65 36.92
N LEU A 68 49.33 -8.43 36.72
CA LEU A 68 50.26 -8.01 35.66
C LEU A 68 51.62 -8.72 35.80
N PRO A 69 52.33 -9.03 34.71
CA PRO A 69 53.49 -8.19 34.36
C PRO A 69 53.66 -7.96 32.85
N GLY A 70 54.18 -6.79 32.46
CA GLY A 70 54.54 -6.46 31.06
C GLY A 70 55.93 -6.97 30.65
N PRO A 71 56.58 -6.41 29.60
CA PRO A 71 56.05 -5.99 28.30
C PRO A 71 56.81 -6.63 27.10
N ALA A 72 56.27 -6.42 25.89
CA ALA A 72 56.92 -6.44 24.56
C ALA A 72 57.38 -7.78 23.93
N SER A 73 56.79 -8.14 22.77
CA SER A 73 57.46 -8.14 21.45
C SER A 73 56.77 -9.08 20.43
N ASN A 74 56.23 -8.45 19.37
CA ASN A 74 56.14 -8.83 17.96
C ASN A 74 56.09 -10.31 17.49
N ASN A 75 54.98 -10.63 16.80
CA ASN A 75 54.81 -11.41 15.55
C ASN A 75 55.67 -12.66 15.27
N ALA A 76 55.01 -13.82 15.14
CA ALA A 76 54.92 -14.61 13.90
C ALA A 76 54.24 -15.99 14.13
N GLN A 77 53.08 -16.16 13.49
CA GLN A 77 52.64 -17.30 12.67
C GLN A 77 53.02 -18.78 12.99
N VAL A 78 51.99 -19.65 12.81
CA VAL A 78 51.98 -21.00 12.15
C VAL A 78 51.83 -22.27 13.03
N VAL A 79 50.61 -22.83 12.95
CA VAL A 79 50.22 -24.25 12.68
C VAL A 79 50.29 -25.29 13.81
N SER A 80 49.13 -25.83 14.22
CA SER A 80 48.53 -27.16 13.86
C SER A 80 47.62 -27.73 14.97
N SER A 81 46.42 -28.18 14.57
CA SER A 81 45.34 -28.91 15.28
C SER A 81 45.79 -30.25 15.92
N PRO A 82 44.95 -31.13 16.55
CA PRO A 82 43.47 -31.18 16.64
C PRO A 82 42.89 -31.64 18.02
N THR A 83 41.56 -31.64 18.16
CA THR A 83 40.72 -32.77 18.65
C THR A 83 39.30 -32.25 18.96
N ASP A 84 38.36 -32.55 18.06
CA ASP A 84 36.93 -32.62 18.38
C ASP A 84 36.61 -33.99 19.01
N PRO A 85 35.45 -34.14 19.69
CA PRO A 85 34.62 -35.30 19.43
C PRO A 85 33.25 -34.87 18.87
N GLU A 86 33.09 -35.16 17.58
CA GLU A 86 31.95 -35.82 16.94
C GLU A 86 30.59 -35.84 17.69
N SER A 87 29.64 -35.12 17.12
CA SER A 87 28.24 -35.54 17.08
C SER A 87 27.69 -35.19 15.70
N ASP A 88 27.32 -36.23 14.95
CA ASP A 88 26.71 -36.17 13.64
C ASP A 88 25.41 -35.36 13.65
N GLU A 89 25.47 -34.15 13.12
CA GLU A 89 24.52 -33.73 12.09
C GLU A 89 25.37 -33.07 11.01
N GLU A 90 25.06 -33.34 9.74
CA GLU A 90 25.70 -32.77 8.56
C GLU A 90 25.40 -31.24 8.50
N GLY A 91 25.92 -30.53 9.48
CA GLY A 91 25.65 -29.13 9.76
C GLY A 91 26.66 -28.32 8.99
N VAL A 92 26.19 -27.67 7.93
CA VAL A 92 26.92 -26.70 7.09
C VAL A 92 28.03 -26.00 7.89
N THR A 93 29.26 -26.51 7.74
CA THR A 93 30.46 -26.10 8.50
C THR A 93 30.89 -24.66 8.20
N ASP A 94 30.28 -24.08 7.18
CA ASP A 94 30.53 -22.73 6.73
C ASP A 94 29.82 -21.72 7.65
N LYS A 95 30.56 -21.32 8.68
CA LYS A 95 30.15 -20.30 9.66
C LYS A 95 29.71 -19.01 8.97
N ASP A 96 30.31 -18.66 7.84
CA ASP A 96 30.02 -17.43 7.11
C ASP A 96 28.68 -17.53 6.37
N LYS A 97 28.40 -18.67 5.72
CA LYS A 97 27.07 -18.93 5.13
C LYS A 97 25.96 -18.92 6.17
N ARG A 98 26.21 -19.47 7.36
CA ARG A 98 25.24 -19.46 8.47
C ARG A 98 25.01 -18.05 9.01
N LEU A 99 26.06 -17.24 9.12
CA LEU A 99 25.96 -15.85 9.55
C LEU A 99 25.20 -15.02 8.51
N PHE A 100 25.52 -15.18 7.23
CA PHE A 100 24.81 -14.54 6.12
C PHE A 100 23.33 -14.92 6.11
N LEU A 101 22.99 -16.21 6.22
CA LEU A 101 21.60 -16.67 6.22
C LEU A 101 20.80 -16.12 7.42
N LYS A 102 21.45 -16.04 8.59
CA LYS A 102 20.85 -15.41 9.77
C LYS A 102 20.67 -13.90 9.58
N LEU A 103 21.61 -13.23 8.93
CA LEU A 103 21.54 -11.78 8.70
C LEU A 103 20.44 -11.44 7.71
N ILE A 104 20.38 -12.10 6.55
CA ILE A 104 19.34 -11.86 5.55
C ILE A 104 17.97 -12.30 6.05
N GLY A 105 17.90 -13.40 6.80
CA GLY A 105 16.65 -13.89 7.40
C GLY A 105 16.09 -12.91 8.43
N THR A 106 16.90 -12.49 9.41
CA THR A 106 16.44 -11.56 10.45
C THR A 106 16.15 -10.16 9.89
N THR A 107 16.99 -9.66 8.98
CA THR A 107 16.80 -8.35 8.35
C THR A 107 15.58 -8.36 7.43
N GLY A 108 15.40 -9.40 6.61
CA GLY A 108 14.27 -9.54 5.69
C GLY A 108 12.94 -9.67 6.43
N ILE A 109 12.87 -10.49 7.47
CA ILE A 109 11.66 -10.62 8.31
C ILE A 109 11.36 -9.28 9.02
N SER A 110 12.38 -8.59 9.52
CA SER A 110 12.19 -7.28 10.15
C SER A 110 11.68 -6.22 9.18
N LEU A 111 12.19 -6.22 7.95
CA LEU A 111 11.75 -5.31 6.88
C LEU A 111 10.32 -5.65 6.41
N LEU A 112 9.97 -6.93 6.35
CA LEU A 112 8.61 -7.39 6.06
C LEU A 112 7.63 -6.92 7.15
N LEU A 113 7.97 -7.12 8.43
CA LEU A 113 7.14 -6.65 9.54
C LEU A 113 7.03 -5.12 9.55
N LEU A 114 8.13 -4.42 9.26
CA LEU A 114 8.11 -2.97 9.11
C LEU A 114 7.18 -2.56 7.96
N ALA A 115 7.24 -3.21 6.80
CA ALA A 115 6.35 -2.96 5.67
C ALA A 115 4.88 -3.31 5.97
N LEU A 116 4.62 -4.34 6.78
CA LEU A 116 3.27 -4.72 7.19
C LEU A 116 2.68 -3.76 8.22
N PHE A 117 3.45 -3.26 9.19
CA PHE A 117 2.91 -2.44 10.29
C PHE A 117 3.12 -0.92 10.12
N SER A 118 4.11 -0.49 9.33
CA SER A 118 4.30 0.93 9.00
C SER A 118 3.60 1.28 7.70
N ARG A 119 2.68 2.25 7.76
CA ARG A 119 2.03 2.81 6.56
C ARG A 119 3.06 3.27 5.53
N ARG A 120 4.04 4.06 5.96
CA ARG A 120 5.07 4.62 5.07
C ARG A 120 5.94 3.55 4.39
N ALA A 121 6.27 2.48 5.11
CA ALA A 121 7.05 1.38 4.53
C ALA A 121 6.21 0.53 3.58
N ARG A 122 4.92 0.30 3.89
CA ARG A 122 3.97 -0.38 3.01
C ARG A 122 3.84 0.30 1.65
N ASP A 123 3.75 1.62 1.65
CA ASP A 123 3.56 2.43 0.44
C ASP A 123 4.78 2.35 -0.48
N THR A 124 5.97 2.21 0.09
CA THR A 124 7.24 2.14 -0.64
C THR A 124 7.61 0.72 -1.09
N PHE A 125 7.37 -0.30 -0.25
CA PHE A 125 7.81 -1.67 -0.51
C PHE A 125 6.73 -2.58 -1.13
N LEU A 126 5.45 -2.33 -0.83
CA LEU A 126 4.34 -3.19 -1.25
C LEU A 126 3.38 -2.49 -2.21
N GLY A 127 3.78 -1.33 -2.75
CA GLY A 127 2.94 -0.54 -3.66
C GLY A 127 1.65 -0.04 -3.00
N GLY A 128 1.61 0.02 -1.66
CA GLY A 128 0.44 0.42 -0.88
C GLY A 128 0.12 1.90 -0.92
N GLY A 129 0.49 2.61 -2.00
CA GLY A 129 0.16 4.01 -2.24
C GLY A 129 -1.33 4.21 -2.46
N VAL A 130 -2.12 4.03 -1.40
CA VAL A 130 -3.46 4.61 -1.27
C VAL A 130 -3.30 5.72 -0.25
N ALA A 131 -3.22 6.94 -0.76
CA ALA A 131 -3.46 8.14 0.02
C ALA A 131 -4.69 7.90 0.90
N ALA A 132 -4.60 8.30 2.16
CA ALA A 132 -5.66 8.12 3.14
C ALA A 132 -7.01 8.66 2.61
N GLY A 133 -7.86 7.76 2.12
CA GLY A 133 -9.18 8.06 1.58
C GLY A 133 -9.74 6.84 0.83
N PRO A 134 -11.07 6.72 0.67
CA PRO A 134 -11.72 5.63 -0.07
C PRO A 134 -11.55 5.83 -1.57
N ASP A 135 -10.30 5.97 -2.01
CA ASP A 135 -9.96 6.49 -3.32
C ASP A 135 -9.54 5.35 -4.24
N VAL A 136 -10.25 5.28 -5.36
CA VAL A 136 -10.20 4.22 -6.36
C VAL A 136 -8.77 4.08 -6.90
N VAL A 137 -8.30 2.85 -7.12
CA VAL A 137 -7.04 2.59 -7.85
C VAL A 137 -7.23 3.04 -9.29
N GLY A 138 -6.93 4.32 -9.55
CA GLY A 138 -7.06 4.95 -10.86
C GLY A 138 -5.71 5.06 -11.58
N VAL A 139 -5.74 4.97 -12.90
CA VAL A 139 -4.60 5.34 -13.75
C VAL A 139 -4.35 6.82 -13.53
N LYS A 140 -3.09 7.23 -13.29
CA LYS A 140 -2.72 8.64 -13.15
C LYS A 140 -1.94 9.10 -14.37
N ASP A 141 -2.16 10.34 -14.79
CA ASP A 141 -1.36 11.00 -15.81
C ASP A 141 0.06 11.29 -15.28
N THR A 142 0.99 11.59 -16.18
CA THR A 142 2.34 12.10 -15.94
C THR A 142 2.39 13.31 -15.01
N THR A 143 1.28 14.05 -14.90
CA THR A 143 1.09 15.18 -13.98
C THR A 143 0.55 14.78 -12.58
N GLY A 144 0.26 13.50 -12.37
CA GLY A 144 -0.24 12.94 -11.11
C GLY A 144 -1.76 13.01 -10.92
N ASN A 145 -2.48 13.58 -11.89
CA ASN A 145 -3.94 13.65 -11.87
C ASN A 145 -4.54 12.27 -12.16
N GLN A 146 -5.57 11.88 -11.40
CA GLN A 146 -6.31 10.65 -11.67
C GLN A 146 -7.07 10.79 -13.00
N ILE A 147 -6.74 9.91 -13.93
CA ILE A 147 -7.45 9.76 -15.21
C ILE A 147 -8.66 8.88 -14.92
N ASP A 148 -9.85 9.37 -15.28
CA ASP A 148 -11.02 8.53 -15.39
C ASP A 148 -11.02 7.89 -16.80
N PRO A 149 -10.77 6.56 -16.92
CA PRO A 149 -10.81 5.89 -18.22
C PRO A 149 -12.20 5.96 -18.87
N ALA A 150 -13.24 6.27 -18.09
CA ALA A 150 -14.61 6.39 -18.55
C ALA A 150 -15.01 7.84 -18.88
N GLN A 151 -14.08 8.80 -18.93
CA GLN A 151 -14.38 10.15 -19.38
C GLN A 151 -14.75 10.12 -20.88
N GLN A 152 -16.06 10.01 -21.15
CA GLN A 152 -16.60 9.88 -22.50
C GLN A 152 -16.36 11.17 -23.28
N GLY A 153 -15.76 11.03 -24.46
CA GLY A 153 -15.71 12.12 -25.44
C GLY A 153 -17.12 12.44 -25.97
N PRO A 154 -17.35 13.65 -26.50
CA PRO A 154 -18.66 14.05 -27.02
C PRO A 154 -19.17 13.19 -28.19
N THR A 155 -18.28 12.55 -28.94
CA THR A 155 -18.60 11.62 -30.03
C THR A 155 -18.53 10.16 -29.61
N ASP A 156 -18.33 9.87 -28.33
CA ASP A 156 -18.19 8.51 -27.85
C ASP A 156 -19.53 7.75 -27.87
N GLY A 157 -19.45 6.50 -28.32
CA GLY A 157 -20.59 5.60 -28.51
C GLY A 157 -21.49 5.91 -29.71
N TYR A 158 -21.11 6.83 -30.61
CA TYR A 158 -21.79 7.00 -31.89
C TYR A 158 -21.21 6.06 -32.94
N GLU A 159 -22.07 5.37 -33.69
CA GLU A 159 -21.70 4.49 -34.78
C GLU A 159 -22.20 5.05 -36.11
N ILE A 160 -21.48 4.78 -37.20
CA ILE A 160 -21.91 5.23 -38.53
C ILE A 160 -23.15 4.46 -38.97
N SER A 161 -24.18 5.20 -39.39
CA SER A 161 -25.47 4.63 -39.81
C SER A 161 -25.72 4.80 -41.30
N GLU A 162 -25.42 5.98 -41.86
CA GLU A 162 -25.69 6.29 -43.27
C GLU A 162 -24.58 7.18 -43.86
N ILE A 163 -24.37 7.06 -45.18
CA ILE A 163 -23.37 7.80 -45.94
C ILE A 163 -24.03 8.31 -47.20
N ASP A 164 -23.80 9.58 -47.52
CA ASP A 164 -24.16 10.22 -48.78
C ASP A 164 -22.92 10.88 -49.37
N ASP A 165 -22.25 10.14 -50.26
CA ASP A 165 -21.01 10.52 -50.93
C ASP A 165 -21.21 10.95 -52.40
N GLU A 166 -22.44 10.89 -52.91
CA GLU A 166 -22.79 11.37 -54.25
C GLU A 166 -22.94 12.90 -54.28
N GLY A 167 -23.31 13.51 -53.15
CA GLY A 167 -23.51 14.95 -53.00
C GLY A 167 -22.22 15.76 -52.78
N THR A 168 -22.21 17.01 -53.27
CA THR A 168 -21.28 18.05 -52.80
C THR A 168 -22.10 19.13 -52.10
N PRO A 169 -22.07 19.24 -50.77
CA PRO A 169 -21.17 18.57 -49.82
C PRO A 169 -21.57 17.12 -49.47
N VAL A 170 -20.57 16.31 -49.07
CA VAL A 170 -20.72 14.91 -48.63
C VAL A 170 -21.26 14.88 -47.20
N HIS A 171 -22.14 13.94 -46.87
CA HIS A 171 -22.72 13.80 -45.53
C HIS A 171 -22.49 12.41 -44.94
N PHE A 172 -22.18 12.36 -43.64
CA PHE A 172 -22.00 11.14 -42.88
C PHE A 172 -22.89 11.19 -41.64
N GLY A 173 -23.78 10.22 -41.49
CA GLY A 173 -24.74 10.15 -40.39
C GLY A 173 -24.27 9.16 -39.34
N TYR A 174 -24.25 9.60 -38.08
CA TYR A 174 -23.84 8.79 -36.94
C TYR A 174 -24.96 8.75 -35.91
N VAL A 175 -25.21 7.57 -35.35
CA VAL A 175 -26.30 7.31 -34.41
C VAL A 175 -25.77 6.55 -33.20
N LYS A 176 -26.18 6.99 -32.01
CA LYS A 176 -25.93 6.33 -30.74
C LYS A 176 -27.04 5.33 -30.44
N LYS A 177 -26.77 4.28 -29.66
CA LYS A 177 -27.79 3.29 -29.23
C LYS A 177 -29.02 3.90 -28.55
N THR A 178 -28.88 5.10 -27.98
CA THR A 178 -29.97 5.86 -27.35
C THR A 178 -30.91 6.56 -28.33
N GLY A 179 -30.56 6.61 -29.63
CA GLY A 179 -31.28 7.32 -30.69
C GLY A 179 -30.80 8.74 -30.95
N ALA A 180 -29.87 9.26 -30.15
CA ALA A 180 -29.16 10.51 -30.43
C ALA A 180 -28.30 10.35 -31.68
N TRP A 181 -28.14 11.42 -32.43
CA TRP A 181 -27.46 11.39 -33.71
C TRP A 181 -26.70 12.68 -33.98
N TYR A 182 -25.70 12.59 -34.85
CA TYR A 182 -25.10 13.75 -35.48
C TYR A 182 -24.83 13.47 -36.96
N ILE A 183 -24.82 14.52 -37.76
CA ILE A 183 -24.42 14.45 -39.16
C ILE A 183 -23.19 15.31 -39.34
N MET A 184 -22.15 14.71 -39.91
CA MET A 184 -20.95 15.40 -40.35
C MET A 184 -21.08 15.72 -41.83
N GLN A 185 -20.89 16.98 -42.17
CA GLN A 185 -20.84 17.47 -43.54
C GLN A 185 -19.38 17.77 -43.91
N TYR A 186 -18.95 17.28 -45.06
CA TYR A 186 -17.63 17.50 -45.61
C TYR A 186 -17.71 18.26 -46.94
N ASN A 187 -16.98 19.38 -47.02
CA ASN A 187 -16.88 20.19 -48.23
C ASN A 187 -15.44 20.66 -48.44
N ASN A 188 -14.72 20.06 -49.40
CA ASN A 188 -13.38 20.50 -49.82
C ASN A 188 -12.42 20.81 -48.66
N GLY A 189 -12.31 19.89 -47.68
CA GLY A 189 -11.45 20.05 -46.50
C GLY A 189 -12.12 20.67 -45.28
N ASN A 190 -13.32 21.21 -45.41
CA ASN A 190 -14.07 21.78 -44.28
C ASN A 190 -15.06 20.76 -43.72
N PHE A 191 -14.96 20.50 -42.41
CA PHE A 191 -15.91 19.67 -41.67
C PHE A 191 -16.86 20.54 -40.87
N ARG A 192 -18.15 20.27 -41.02
CA ARG A 192 -19.24 20.90 -40.26
C ARG A 192 -20.12 19.84 -39.63
N TYR A 193 -20.78 20.18 -38.53
CA TYR A 193 -21.54 19.21 -37.73
C TYR A 193 -22.92 19.75 -37.41
N THR A 194 -23.86 18.85 -37.21
CA THR A 194 -25.18 19.13 -36.64
C THR A 194 -25.59 17.92 -35.81
N LYS A 195 -26.35 18.11 -34.72
CA LYS A 195 -26.74 17.02 -33.80
C LYS A 195 -28.21 17.10 -33.43
N GLY A 196 -28.77 15.99 -33.00
CA GLY A 196 -30.11 15.91 -32.44
C GLY A 196 -30.29 14.69 -31.55
N ASP A 197 -31.32 14.72 -30.69
CA ASP A 197 -31.51 13.67 -29.68
C ASP A 197 -32.30 12.46 -30.18
N LYS A 198 -33.15 12.65 -31.20
CA LYS A 198 -34.07 11.62 -31.74
C LYS A 198 -34.40 11.88 -33.21
N ASN A 199 -35.08 10.92 -33.85
CA ASN A 199 -35.62 11.01 -35.21
C ASN A 199 -34.56 11.18 -36.31
N PHE A 200 -33.47 10.42 -36.23
CA PHE A 200 -32.38 10.46 -37.22
C PHE A 200 -32.89 10.33 -38.66
N SER A 201 -33.70 9.32 -38.98
CA SER A 201 -34.19 9.07 -40.35
C SER A 201 -34.93 10.27 -40.97
N ALA A 202 -35.77 10.96 -40.18
CA ALA A 202 -36.50 12.14 -40.66
C ALA A 202 -35.55 13.32 -40.96
N ASN A 203 -34.53 13.50 -40.13
CA ASN A 203 -33.53 14.56 -40.30
C ASN A 203 -32.53 14.21 -41.41
N TRP A 204 -32.19 12.94 -41.57
CA TRP A 204 -31.32 12.45 -42.63
C TRP A 204 -31.92 12.68 -44.03
N ASN A 205 -33.23 12.47 -44.17
CA ASN A 205 -33.95 12.78 -45.42
C ASN A 205 -33.90 14.27 -45.79
N LYS A 206 -33.65 15.16 -44.83
CA LYS A 206 -33.52 16.61 -45.02
C LYS A 206 -32.12 17.12 -44.70
N ARG A 207 -31.10 16.24 -44.74
CA ARG A 207 -29.73 16.55 -44.30
C ARG A 207 -29.13 17.79 -44.97
N THR A 208 -29.50 18.08 -46.21
CA THR A 208 -29.04 19.25 -46.97
C THR A 208 -29.66 20.58 -46.51
N GLU A 209 -30.80 20.54 -45.82
CA GLU A 209 -31.54 21.71 -45.32
C GLU A 209 -31.17 22.05 -43.87
N LEU A 210 -30.41 21.20 -43.19
CA LEU A 210 -30.00 21.40 -41.81
C LEU A 210 -28.95 22.50 -41.68
N THR A 211 -28.93 23.16 -40.52
CA THR A 211 -27.87 24.11 -40.17
C THR A 211 -26.68 23.37 -39.58
N TYR A 212 -25.49 23.62 -40.13
CA TYR A 212 -24.24 23.01 -39.68
C TYR A 212 -23.28 24.04 -39.09
N GLY A 213 -22.63 23.67 -37.98
CA GLY A 213 -21.66 24.49 -37.24
C GLY A 213 -20.28 23.85 -37.14
N TYR A 214 -19.35 24.50 -36.43
CA TYR A 214 -18.07 23.87 -36.09
C TYR A 214 -18.25 22.85 -34.96
N PHE A 215 -17.30 21.93 -34.82
CA PHE A 215 -17.35 20.89 -33.79
C PHE A 215 -17.54 21.46 -32.38
N ASN A 216 -16.75 22.47 -32.01
CA ASN A 216 -16.81 23.07 -30.67
C ASN A 216 -18.15 23.77 -30.41
N ASP A 217 -18.80 24.31 -31.43
CA ASP A 217 -20.10 24.97 -31.27
C ASP A 217 -21.23 23.95 -31.05
N ILE A 218 -21.10 22.76 -31.66
CA ILE A 218 -22.12 21.72 -31.62
C ILE A 218 -21.93 20.78 -30.43
N PHE A 219 -20.68 20.53 -30.01
CA PHE A 219 -20.32 19.54 -28.97
C PHE A 219 -19.73 20.16 -27.70
N SER A 220 -19.84 21.48 -27.52
CA SER A 220 -19.57 22.14 -26.23
C SER A 220 -20.60 21.80 -25.16
#